data_AF-A0A4S1EF83-F1
#
_entry.id   AF-A0A4S1EF83-F1
#
_cell.length_a   1.000
_cell.length_b   1.000
_cell.length_c   1.000
_cell.angle_alpha   90.00
_cell.angle_beta   90.00
_cell.angle_gamma   90.00
#
_symmetry.space_group_name_H-M   'P 1'
#
loop_
_entity.id
_entity.type
_entity.pdbx_description
1 polymer ?
#
loop_
_entity_poly.entity_id
_entity_poly.type
_entity_poly.pdbx_seq_one_letter_code
_entity_poly.pdbx_strand_id
1 'polypeptide(L)'
;MMNTANTSEISLNAEVEALKERFSNTQELYREVCALLFFRYGTTPTANKLYQLVRKGSMSAPSQALVTFWEELREKSRTRIEHPDLPEALTSAAGELIATLWRHAQEAAQESLETFKAEAQATVDNARMDVAAFELERDRALQREQSTQQTLAAAEQEIISYREELAAANEARLALTKAIEQTQYDNQALQQQLHDVRKEFSTELEKLHHAAQLSETRSRDTEKRLMLDVDRERLATVKAQRETDAVRAAAKVAEDEQLAALKQLEQQLQSSQHENGKLEGALQALNLNLERSDSELKALYQQIAQANAEIVMLREQHASSGVQKTAKRKGMKVLEGRARRTPTAKP
;
A
#
# COMPACT_ATOMS: atom_id res chain seq x y z
N MET A 1 -31.87 95.27 -2.07
CA MET A 1 -32.77 96.43 -2.31
C MET A 1 -32.36 97.34 -3.46
N MET A 2 -31.12 97.31 -4.01
CA MET A 2 -30.72 98.26 -5.06
C MET A 2 -31.41 98.09 -6.43
N ASN A 3 -31.81 96.88 -6.84
CA ASN A 3 -32.35 96.66 -8.18
C ASN A 3 -33.70 97.35 -8.44
N THR A 4 -34.57 97.52 -7.44
CA THR A 4 -35.89 98.15 -7.63
C THR A 4 -35.77 99.65 -7.97
N ALA A 5 -34.84 100.36 -7.34
CA ALA A 5 -34.57 101.77 -7.63
C ALA A 5 -34.09 101.96 -9.08
N ASN A 6 -33.08 101.20 -9.51
CA ASN A 6 -32.54 101.29 -10.88
C ASN A 6 -33.61 100.97 -11.94
N THR A 7 -34.45 99.94 -11.72
CA THR A 7 -35.57 99.64 -12.63
C THR A 7 -36.58 100.80 -12.70
N SER A 8 -36.87 101.46 -11.56
CA SER A 8 -37.79 102.59 -11.53
C SER A 8 -37.26 103.85 -12.24
N GLU A 9 -35.96 104.14 -12.21
CA GLU A 9 -35.40 105.23 -13.02
C GLU A 9 -35.38 104.88 -14.52
N ILE A 10 -35.18 103.62 -14.90
CA ILE A 10 -35.24 103.19 -16.31
C ILE A 10 -36.67 103.32 -16.86
N SER A 11 -37.70 102.87 -16.12
CA SER A 11 -39.10 103.02 -16.55
C SER A 11 -39.52 104.50 -16.59
N LEU A 12 -39.12 105.30 -15.62
CA LEU A 12 -39.39 106.74 -15.58
C LEU A 12 -38.84 107.46 -16.80
N ASN A 13 -37.60 107.17 -17.21
CA ASN A 13 -37.01 107.77 -18.42
C ASN A 13 -37.76 107.34 -19.69
N ALA A 14 -38.13 106.06 -19.82
CA ALA A 14 -38.89 105.56 -20.98
C ALA A 14 -40.28 106.22 -21.09
N GLU A 15 -40.97 106.41 -19.97
CA GLU A 15 -42.26 107.12 -19.94
C GLU A 15 -42.12 108.61 -20.28
N VAL A 16 -41.02 109.25 -19.86
CA VAL A 16 -40.71 110.65 -20.23
C VAL A 16 -40.41 110.80 -21.73
N GLU A 17 -39.74 109.84 -22.37
CA GLU A 17 -39.59 109.85 -23.84
C GLU A 17 -40.94 109.65 -24.54
N ALA A 18 -41.78 108.73 -24.07
CA ALA A 18 -43.14 108.56 -24.61
C ALA A 18 -44.03 109.82 -24.43
N LEU A 19 -43.79 110.64 -23.40
CA LEU A 19 -44.43 111.96 -23.27
C LEU A 19 -43.84 113.00 -24.24
N LYS A 20 -42.52 113.01 -24.47
CA LYS A 20 -41.84 113.92 -25.43
C LYS A 20 -42.27 113.72 -26.89
N GLU A 21 -42.70 112.52 -27.25
CA GLU A 21 -43.28 112.20 -28.57
C GLU A 21 -44.72 112.70 -28.70
N ARG A 22 -45.50 112.67 -27.61
CA ARG A 22 -46.94 113.01 -27.60
C ARG A 22 -47.21 114.50 -27.45
N PHE A 23 -46.39 115.22 -26.68
CA PHE A 23 -46.58 116.64 -26.39
C PHE A 23 -45.54 117.51 -27.12
N SER A 24 -46.00 118.21 -28.15
CA SER A 24 -45.19 119.19 -28.90
C SER A 24 -45.03 120.52 -28.15
N ASN A 25 -46.02 120.93 -27.34
CA ASN A 25 -45.90 122.09 -26.47
C ASN A 25 -44.98 121.79 -25.28
N THR A 26 -43.95 122.62 -25.10
CA THR A 26 -42.96 122.45 -24.02
C THR A 26 -43.56 122.69 -22.63
N GLN A 27 -44.57 123.57 -22.49
CA GLN A 27 -45.20 123.85 -21.19
C GLN A 27 -46.06 122.68 -20.69
N GLU A 28 -46.92 122.14 -21.57
CA GLU A 28 -47.73 120.95 -21.28
C GLU A 28 -46.85 119.74 -20.94
N LEU A 29 -45.79 119.50 -21.72
CA LEU A 29 -44.82 118.44 -21.46
C LEU A 29 -44.19 118.56 -20.05
N TYR A 30 -43.83 119.76 -19.59
CA TYR A 30 -43.35 119.94 -18.23
C TYR A 30 -44.42 119.63 -17.17
N ARG A 31 -45.69 120.00 -17.39
CA ARG A 31 -46.79 119.71 -16.45
C ARG A 31 -47.07 118.21 -16.34
N GLU A 32 -47.12 117.49 -17.47
CA GLU A 32 -47.39 116.05 -17.45
C GLU A 32 -46.21 115.26 -16.83
N VAL A 33 -44.96 115.73 -16.97
CA VAL A 33 -43.82 115.16 -16.24
C VAL A 33 -43.88 115.49 -14.74
N CYS A 34 -44.35 116.68 -14.32
CA CYS A 34 -44.65 116.95 -12.90
C CYS A 34 -45.69 115.97 -12.34
N ALA A 35 -46.78 115.73 -13.08
CA ALA A 35 -47.83 114.80 -12.68
C ALA A 35 -47.31 113.36 -12.58
N LEU A 36 -46.51 112.89 -13.54
CA LEU A 36 -45.87 111.57 -13.52
C LEU A 36 -44.94 111.41 -12.30
N LEU A 37 -44.05 112.38 -12.07
CA LEU A 37 -43.12 112.36 -10.94
C LEU A 37 -43.85 112.28 -9.60
N PHE A 38 -44.92 113.07 -9.43
CA PHE A 38 -45.67 113.19 -8.18
C PHE A 38 -46.61 112.01 -7.94
N PHE A 39 -47.51 111.71 -8.88
CA PHE A 39 -48.58 110.71 -8.66
C PHE A 39 -48.14 109.27 -8.86
N ARG A 40 -47.24 108.98 -9.81
CA ARG A 40 -46.85 107.61 -10.16
C ARG A 40 -45.57 107.16 -9.46
N TYR A 41 -44.64 108.08 -9.24
CA TYR A 41 -43.33 107.79 -8.65
C TYR A 41 -43.16 108.35 -7.22
N GLY A 42 -44.12 109.12 -6.69
CA GLY A 42 -44.08 109.65 -5.31
C GLY A 42 -42.97 110.68 -5.06
N THR A 43 -42.32 111.17 -6.12
CA THR A 43 -41.19 112.10 -6.04
C THR A 43 -41.67 113.55 -6.18
N THR A 44 -41.14 114.45 -5.35
CA THR A 44 -41.44 115.88 -5.48
C THR A 44 -40.76 116.45 -6.74
N PRO A 45 -41.52 116.96 -7.73
CA PRO A 45 -40.92 117.49 -8.94
C PRO A 45 -40.15 118.78 -8.62
N THR A 46 -38.91 118.88 -9.12
CA THR A 46 -37.98 119.99 -8.88
C THR A 46 -37.41 120.47 -10.21
N ALA A 47 -37.15 121.78 -10.33
CA ALA A 47 -36.78 122.41 -11.60
C ALA A 47 -35.55 121.75 -12.27
N ASN A 48 -34.55 121.35 -11.46
CA ASN A 48 -33.36 120.65 -11.95
C ASN A 48 -33.67 119.24 -12.49
N LYS A 49 -34.46 118.41 -11.79
CA LYS A 49 -34.80 117.05 -12.26
C LYS A 49 -35.70 117.12 -13.50
N LEU A 50 -36.66 118.06 -13.55
CA LEU A 50 -37.48 118.34 -14.73
C LEU A 50 -36.62 118.74 -15.93
N TYR A 51 -35.69 119.67 -15.76
CA TYR A 51 -34.79 120.11 -16.83
C TYR A 51 -33.89 118.97 -17.35
N GLN A 52 -33.32 118.17 -16.45
CA GLN A 52 -32.49 117.00 -16.79
C GLN A 52 -33.26 115.94 -17.59
N LEU A 53 -34.55 115.75 -17.29
CA LEU A 53 -35.45 114.80 -17.95
C LEU A 53 -35.93 115.34 -19.31
N VAL A 54 -36.51 116.55 -19.35
CA VAL A 54 -37.18 117.09 -20.55
C VAL A 54 -36.20 117.68 -21.57
N ARG A 55 -35.14 118.38 -21.13
CA ARG A 55 -34.09 119.00 -21.95
C ARG A 55 -34.57 119.86 -23.13
N LYS A 56 -35.75 120.50 -23.00
CA LYS A 56 -36.34 121.44 -23.98
C LYS A 56 -36.72 122.75 -23.30
N GLY A 57 -36.66 123.86 -24.05
CA GLY A 57 -37.09 125.19 -23.59
C GLY A 57 -36.00 126.03 -22.89
N SER A 58 -36.39 127.22 -22.44
CA SER A 58 -35.52 128.17 -21.72
C SER A 58 -35.31 127.77 -20.25
N MET A 59 -34.27 128.32 -19.62
CA MET A 59 -33.88 127.98 -18.24
C MET A 59 -34.96 128.33 -17.18
N SER A 60 -35.91 129.21 -17.50
CA SER A 60 -37.03 129.59 -16.61
C SER A 60 -38.28 128.71 -16.76
N ALA A 61 -38.42 127.97 -17.87
CA ALA A 61 -39.64 127.19 -18.15
C ALA A 61 -39.96 126.07 -17.13
N PRO A 62 -38.99 125.29 -16.61
CA PRO A 62 -39.28 124.26 -15.60
C PRO A 62 -39.84 124.84 -14.30
N SER A 63 -39.35 126.01 -13.89
CA SER A 63 -39.78 126.69 -12.66
C SER A 63 -41.19 127.28 -12.78
N GLN A 64 -41.55 127.81 -13.95
CA GLN A 64 -42.92 128.30 -14.20
C GLN A 64 -43.93 127.15 -14.20
N ALA A 65 -43.65 126.07 -14.94
CA ALA A 65 -44.53 124.90 -14.99
C ALA A 65 -44.75 124.24 -13.62
N LEU A 66 -43.75 124.29 -12.72
CA LEU A 66 -43.89 123.86 -11.33
C LEU A 66 -44.88 124.72 -10.54
N VAL A 67 -44.80 126.05 -10.63
CA VAL A 67 -45.71 126.95 -9.92
C VAL A 67 -47.14 126.67 -10.35
N THR A 68 -47.40 126.64 -11.66
CA THR A 68 -48.74 126.35 -12.20
C THR A 68 -49.24 124.95 -11.84
N PHE A 69 -48.38 123.92 -11.84
CA PHE A 69 -48.75 122.58 -11.38
C PHE A 69 -49.16 122.56 -9.90
N TRP A 70 -48.40 123.22 -9.02
CA TRP A 70 -48.73 123.28 -7.59
C TRP A 70 -49.94 124.18 -7.30
N GLU A 71 -50.29 125.12 -8.18
CA GLU A 71 -51.54 125.89 -8.13
C GLU A 71 -52.73 125.03 -8.58
N GLU A 72 -52.67 124.43 -9.78
CA GLU A 72 -53.69 123.47 -10.27
C GLU A 72 -53.97 122.36 -9.26
N LEU A 73 -52.93 121.80 -8.63
CA LEU A 73 -53.08 120.71 -7.67
C LEU A 73 -53.77 121.16 -6.38
N ARG A 74 -53.45 122.35 -5.84
CA ARG A 74 -54.10 122.92 -4.64
C ARG A 74 -55.53 123.36 -4.91
N GLU A 75 -55.87 123.69 -6.16
CA GLU A 75 -57.24 123.99 -6.57
C GLU A 75 -58.06 122.70 -6.77
N LYS A 76 -57.48 121.66 -7.35
CA LYS A 76 -58.12 120.33 -7.50
C LYS A 76 -58.26 119.59 -6.16
N SER A 77 -57.32 119.77 -5.21
CA SER A 77 -57.42 119.20 -3.86
C SER A 77 -58.34 119.98 -2.92
N ARG A 78 -58.97 121.07 -3.38
CA ARG A 78 -59.96 121.85 -2.62
C ARG A 78 -61.37 121.25 -2.71
N THR A 79 -61.50 119.92 -2.69
CA THR A 79 -62.75 119.21 -2.36
C THR A 79 -63.05 119.39 -0.86
N ARG A 80 -63.41 120.63 -0.53
CA ARG A 80 -63.54 121.19 0.81
C ARG A 80 -64.88 120.77 1.38
N ILE A 81 -64.88 119.97 2.45
CA ILE A 81 -66.10 119.63 3.21
C ILE A 81 -66.45 120.82 4.11
N GLU A 82 -66.86 121.92 3.49
CA GLU A 82 -67.48 123.08 4.14
C GLU A 82 -68.77 123.39 3.39
N HIS A 83 -69.88 122.87 3.90
CA HIS A 83 -71.23 123.22 3.43
C HIS A 83 -71.70 124.43 4.25
N PRO A 84 -71.79 125.65 3.70
CA PRO A 84 -71.88 126.88 4.51
C PRO A 84 -73.12 126.99 5.41
N ASP A 85 -74.20 126.29 5.05
CA ASP A 85 -75.50 126.39 5.73
C ASP A 85 -75.74 125.33 6.82
N LEU A 86 -74.72 124.55 7.24
CA LEU A 86 -74.87 123.59 8.34
C LEU A 86 -74.55 124.25 9.71
N PRO A 87 -75.45 124.20 10.70
CA PRO A 87 -75.17 124.67 12.05
C PRO A 87 -73.96 123.99 12.70
N GLU A 88 -73.08 124.78 13.31
CA GLU A 88 -71.80 124.33 13.91
C GLU A 88 -71.98 123.18 14.93
N ALA A 89 -73.08 123.19 15.68
CA ALA A 89 -73.45 122.12 16.61
C ALA A 89 -73.66 120.75 15.93
N LEU A 90 -74.23 120.72 14.72
CA LEU A 90 -74.43 119.48 13.96
C LEU A 90 -73.12 118.97 13.37
N THR A 91 -72.24 119.85 12.87
CA THR A 91 -70.90 119.45 12.42
C THR A 91 -70.03 118.94 13.57
N SER A 92 -70.13 119.54 14.76
CA SER A 92 -69.42 119.08 15.96
C SER A 92 -69.90 117.69 16.39
N ALA A 93 -71.23 117.49 16.55
CA ALA A 93 -71.80 116.20 16.92
C ALA A 93 -71.52 115.10 15.89
N ALA A 94 -71.57 115.41 14.59
CA ALA A 94 -71.19 114.47 13.54
C ALA A 94 -69.70 114.12 13.59
N GLY A 95 -68.82 115.10 13.83
CA GLY A 95 -67.38 114.88 14.01
C GLY A 95 -67.05 114.00 15.21
N GLU A 96 -67.72 114.20 16.34
CA GLU A 96 -67.55 113.40 17.56
C GLU A 96 -68.06 111.96 17.39
N LEU A 97 -69.19 111.77 16.71
CA LEU A 97 -69.69 110.43 16.33
C LEU A 97 -68.75 109.72 15.35
N ILE A 98 -68.20 110.41 14.35
CA ILE A 98 -67.21 109.81 13.44
C ILE A 98 -65.91 109.48 14.18
N ALA A 99 -65.44 110.34 15.09
CA ALA A 99 -64.23 110.11 15.87
C ALA A 99 -64.36 108.95 16.88
N THR A 100 -65.55 108.75 17.45
CA THR A 100 -65.83 107.60 18.34
C THR A 100 -66.01 106.30 17.55
N LEU A 101 -66.74 106.32 16.43
CA LEU A 101 -66.83 105.17 15.51
C LEU A 101 -65.46 104.76 14.96
N TRP A 102 -64.62 105.73 14.56
CA TRP A 102 -63.25 105.46 14.11
C TRP A 102 -62.41 104.83 15.22
N ARG A 103 -62.52 105.33 16.46
CA ARG A 103 -61.80 104.78 17.61
C ARG A 103 -62.20 103.32 17.87
N HIS A 104 -63.50 103.02 17.94
CA HIS A 104 -63.98 101.66 18.15
C HIS A 104 -63.65 100.71 16.99
N ALA A 105 -63.67 101.19 15.74
CA ALA A 105 -63.20 100.43 14.59
C ALA A 105 -61.69 100.14 14.69
N GLN A 106 -60.89 101.11 15.14
CA GLN A 106 -59.45 100.95 15.34
C GLN A 106 -59.10 100.02 16.51
N GLU A 107 -59.86 100.07 17.60
CA GLU A 107 -59.77 99.17 18.77
C GLU A 107 -60.11 97.73 18.35
N ALA A 108 -61.24 97.50 17.67
CA ALA A 108 -61.63 96.18 17.18
C ALA A 108 -60.67 95.62 16.10
N ALA A 109 -60.11 96.48 15.25
CA ALA A 109 -59.07 96.09 14.28
C ALA A 109 -57.74 95.75 14.96
N GLN A 110 -57.44 96.31 16.12
CA GLN A 110 -56.27 95.95 16.93
C GLN A 110 -56.49 94.64 17.67
N GLU A 111 -57.65 94.45 18.31
CA GLU A 111 -58.00 93.20 18.99
C GLU A 111 -57.97 92.00 18.02
N SER A 112 -58.62 92.12 16.86
CA SER A 112 -58.62 91.07 15.82
C SER A 112 -57.25 90.86 15.15
N LEU A 113 -56.37 91.86 15.16
CA LEU A 113 -54.97 91.69 14.73
C LEU A 113 -54.15 90.90 15.75
N GLU A 114 -54.33 91.15 17.06
CA GLU A 114 -53.62 90.39 18.10
C GLU A 114 -54.14 88.95 18.23
N THR A 115 -55.44 88.68 18.04
CA THR A 115 -55.93 87.29 17.97
C THR A 115 -55.37 86.57 16.75
N PHE A 116 -55.40 87.18 15.57
CA PHE A 116 -54.82 86.59 14.35
C PHE A 116 -53.31 86.31 14.49
N LYS A 117 -52.55 87.22 15.13
CA LYS A 117 -51.14 86.98 15.46
C LYS A 117 -50.96 85.79 16.42
N ALA A 118 -51.78 85.67 17.46
CA ALA A 118 -51.70 84.57 18.41
C ALA A 118 -52.03 83.22 17.76
N GLU A 119 -53.07 83.17 16.91
CA GLU A 119 -53.43 81.99 16.11
C GLU A 119 -52.33 81.62 15.10
N ALA A 120 -51.77 82.61 14.39
CA ALA A 120 -50.65 82.41 13.47
C ALA A 120 -49.40 81.88 14.21
N GLN A 121 -49.06 82.44 15.37
CA GLN A 121 -47.93 81.97 16.16
C GLN A 121 -48.16 80.54 16.69
N ALA A 122 -49.37 80.22 17.16
CA ALA A 122 -49.73 78.87 17.61
C ALA A 122 -49.66 77.83 16.47
N THR A 123 -50.10 78.18 15.25
CA THR A 123 -49.95 77.27 14.09
C THR A 123 -48.50 77.08 13.67
N VAL A 124 -47.67 78.12 13.74
CA VAL A 124 -46.22 78.03 13.49
C VAL A 124 -45.51 77.16 14.53
N ASP A 125 -45.82 77.29 15.82
CA ASP A 125 -45.17 76.50 16.87
C ASP A 125 -45.67 75.06 16.91
N ASN A 126 -46.95 74.80 16.64
CA ASN A 126 -47.45 73.43 16.41
C ASN A 126 -46.72 72.78 15.21
N ALA A 127 -46.62 73.47 14.06
CA ALA A 127 -45.93 72.93 12.89
C ALA A 127 -44.42 72.68 13.15
N ARG A 128 -43.78 73.49 14.00
CA ARG A 128 -42.39 73.24 14.46
C ARG A 128 -42.29 71.99 15.33
N MET A 129 -43.25 71.77 16.24
CA MET A 129 -43.31 70.56 17.07
C MET A 129 -43.55 69.31 16.22
N ASP A 130 -44.46 69.37 15.23
CA ASP A 130 -44.72 68.28 14.29
C ASP A 130 -43.47 67.93 13.47
N VAL A 131 -42.79 68.94 12.91
CA VAL A 131 -41.52 68.74 12.18
C VAL A 131 -40.47 68.09 13.07
N ALA A 132 -40.26 68.59 14.30
CA ALA A 132 -39.29 68.01 15.23
C ALA A 132 -39.65 66.56 15.63
N ALA A 133 -40.94 66.22 15.72
CA ALA A 133 -41.40 64.85 15.95
C ALA A 133 -41.08 63.95 14.74
N PHE A 134 -41.40 64.39 13.52
CA PHE A 134 -41.10 63.63 12.30
C PHE A 134 -39.60 63.46 12.05
N GLU A 135 -38.76 64.44 12.39
CA GLU A 135 -37.30 64.29 12.31
C GLU A 135 -36.79 63.26 13.32
N LEU A 136 -37.30 63.26 14.56
CA LEU A 136 -36.96 62.26 15.57
C LEU A 136 -37.42 60.85 15.18
N GLU A 137 -38.59 60.72 14.54
CA GLU A 137 -39.07 59.43 14.02
C GLU A 137 -38.27 58.95 12.80
N ARG A 138 -37.92 59.84 11.87
CA ARG A 138 -37.01 59.58 10.74
C ARG A 138 -35.67 59.05 11.26
N ASP A 139 -35.05 59.72 12.22
CA ASP A 139 -33.71 59.36 12.69
C ASP A 139 -33.73 58.04 13.47
N ARG A 140 -34.81 57.77 14.22
CA ARG A 140 -35.06 56.44 14.82
C ARG A 140 -35.29 55.34 13.77
N ALA A 141 -35.95 55.65 12.66
CA ALA A 141 -36.16 54.70 11.57
C ALA A 141 -34.84 54.39 10.85
N LEU A 142 -34.03 55.40 10.54
CA LEU A 142 -32.70 55.25 9.94
C LEU A 142 -31.75 54.46 10.85
N GLN A 143 -31.75 54.70 12.16
CA GLN A 143 -30.95 53.91 13.12
C GLN A 143 -31.38 52.43 13.15
N ARG A 144 -32.69 52.15 13.11
CA ARG A 144 -33.22 50.78 13.00
C ARG A 144 -32.78 50.13 11.69
N GLU A 145 -32.92 50.82 10.57
CA GLU A 145 -32.53 50.33 9.25
C GLU A 145 -31.03 50.02 9.20
N GLN A 146 -30.17 50.91 9.69
CA GLN A 146 -28.73 50.68 9.77
C GLN A 146 -28.40 49.46 10.64
N SER A 147 -29.08 49.29 11.78
CA SER A 147 -28.89 48.12 12.64
C SER A 147 -29.35 46.82 11.96
N THR A 148 -30.46 46.82 11.22
CA THR A 148 -30.94 45.63 10.51
C THR A 148 -30.04 45.28 9.32
N GLN A 149 -29.57 46.27 8.57
CA GLN A 149 -28.56 46.09 7.51
C GLN A 149 -27.25 45.49 8.06
N GLN A 150 -26.78 45.95 9.22
CA GLN A 150 -25.60 45.39 9.88
C GLN A 150 -25.82 43.93 10.31
N THR A 151 -26.97 43.61 10.92
CA THR A 151 -27.29 42.21 11.29
C THR A 151 -27.46 41.31 10.06
N LEU A 152 -28.01 41.82 8.96
CA LEU A 152 -28.15 41.08 7.70
C LEU A 152 -26.77 40.78 7.09
N ALA A 153 -25.89 41.78 6.99
CA ALA A 153 -24.54 41.59 6.46
C ALA A 153 -23.70 40.61 7.31
N ALA A 154 -23.88 40.61 8.64
CA ALA A 154 -23.26 39.62 9.52
C ALA A 154 -23.81 38.20 9.27
N ALA A 155 -25.13 38.05 9.19
CA ALA A 155 -25.77 36.76 8.88
C ALA A 155 -25.41 36.24 7.48
N GLU A 156 -25.25 37.12 6.49
CA GLU A 156 -24.77 36.76 5.14
C GLU A 156 -23.31 36.26 5.18
N GLN A 157 -22.45 36.86 5.99
CA GLN A 157 -21.08 36.39 6.20
C GLN A 157 -21.04 35.01 6.89
N GLU A 158 -21.86 34.80 7.93
CA GLU A 158 -22.01 33.47 8.57
C GLU A 158 -22.54 32.41 7.58
N ILE A 159 -23.51 32.77 6.74
CA ILE A 159 -24.03 31.87 5.68
C ILE A 159 -22.94 31.52 4.66
N ILE A 160 -22.00 32.42 4.37
CA ILE A 160 -20.86 32.14 3.49
C ILE A 160 -19.88 31.19 4.19
N SER A 161 -19.46 31.46 5.43
CA SER A 161 -18.53 30.57 6.15
C SER A 161 -19.11 29.15 6.35
N TYR A 162 -20.39 29.03 6.72
CA TYR A 162 -21.05 27.72 6.84
C TYR A 162 -21.15 26.99 5.48
N ARG A 163 -21.22 27.70 4.34
CA ARG A 163 -21.18 27.07 3.01
C ARG A 163 -19.78 26.58 2.65
N GLU A 164 -18.74 27.32 3.01
CA GLU A 164 -17.34 26.91 2.81
C GLU A 164 -16.98 25.70 3.69
N GLU A 165 -17.36 25.72 4.97
CA GLU A 165 -17.23 24.56 5.88
C GLU A 165 -18.00 23.33 5.37
N LEU A 166 -19.24 23.52 4.91
CA LEU A 166 -20.06 22.43 4.36
C LEU A 166 -19.50 21.88 3.03
N ALA A 167 -18.88 22.72 2.20
CA ALA A 167 -18.19 22.27 0.99
C ALA A 167 -16.96 21.42 1.36
N ALA A 168 -16.07 21.92 2.23
CA ALA A 168 -14.89 21.21 2.69
C ALA A 168 -15.24 19.88 3.40
N ALA A 169 -16.29 19.86 4.23
CA ALA A 169 -16.78 18.65 4.87
C ALA A 169 -17.34 17.63 3.87
N ASN A 170 -17.99 18.07 2.78
CA ASN A 170 -18.45 17.17 1.72
C ASN A 170 -17.29 16.61 0.89
N GLU A 171 -16.28 17.41 0.57
CA GLU A 171 -15.08 16.94 -0.13
C GLU A 171 -14.30 15.93 0.71
N ALA A 172 -14.08 16.22 2.01
CA ALA A 172 -13.46 15.29 2.95
C ALA A 172 -14.26 13.98 3.07
N ARG A 173 -15.60 14.06 3.14
CA ARG A 173 -16.46 12.87 3.14
C ARG A 173 -16.31 12.05 1.86
N LEU A 174 -16.31 12.68 0.69
CA LEU A 174 -16.14 12.00 -0.61
C LEU A 174 -14.75 11.35 -0.74
N ALA A 175 -13.69 11.99 -0.22
CA ALA A 175 -12.35 11.41 -0.17
C ALA A 175 -12.31 10.18 0.77
N LEU A 176 -12.93 10.27 1.95
CA LEU A 176 -13.03 9.14 2.89
C LEU A 176 -13.85 7.98 2.32
N THR A 177 -14.97 8.24 1.64
CA THR A 177 -15.76 7.19 0.97
C THR A 177 -14.93 6.45 -0.07
N LYS A 178 -14.19 7.16 -0.94
CA LYS A 178 -13.29 6.54 -1.92
C LYS A 178 -12.17 5.72 -1.28
N ALA A 179 -11.60 6.19 -0.16
CA ALA A 179 -10.59 5.44 0.59
C ALA A 179 -11.17 4.15 1.22
N ILE A 180 -12.42 4.19 1.69
CA ILE A 180 -13.14 3.01 2.19
C ILE A 180 -13.43 2.03 1.04
N GLU A 181 -13.89 2.52 -0.11
CA GLU A 181 -14.13 1.69 -1.31
C GLU A 181 -12.84 1.00 -1.79
N GLN A 182 -11.72 1.75 -1.89
CA GLN A 182 -10.42 1.20 -2.28
C GLN A 182 -9.93 0.15 -1.26
N THR A 183 -9.96 0.46 0.04
CA THR A 183 -9.49 -0.49 1.07
C THR A 183 -10.38 -1.72 1.20
N GLN A 184 -11.68 -1.63 0.89
CA GLN A 184 -12.55 -2.80 0.75
C GLN A 184 -12.18 -3.66 -0.46
N TYR A 185 -11.89 -3.04 -1.61
CA TYR A 185 -11.42 -3.74 -2.81
C TYR A 185 -10.08 -4.46 -2.55
N ASP A 186 -9.11 -3.76 -1.98
CA ASP A 186 -7.79 -4.30 -1.64
C ASP A 186 -7.91 -5.47 -0.65
N ASN A 187 -8.81 -5.37 0.33
CA ASN A 187 -9.07 -6.45 1.28
C ASN A 187 -9.72 -7.68 0.62
N GLN A 188 -10.68 -7.47 -0.30
CA GLN A 188 -11.28 -8.57 -1.08
C GLN A 188 -10.25 -9.25 -2.00
N ALA A 189 -9.39 -8.48 -2.67
CA ALA A 189 -8.30 -9.01 -3.48
C ALA A 189 -7.31 -9.84 -2.64
N LEU A 190 -6.92 -9.34 -1.46
CA LEU A 190 -6.05 -10.07 -0.53
C LEU A 190 -6.72 -11.34 0.02
N GLN A 191 -8.02 -11.31 0.32
CA GLN A 191 -8.79 -12.49 0.72
C GLN A 191 -8.82 -13.56 -0.39
N GLN A 192 -8.98 -13.16 -1.66
CA GLN A 192 -8.93 -14.07 -2.81
C GLN A 192 -7.54 -14.68 -2.96
N GLN A 193 -6.47 -13.87 -2.93
CA GLN A 193 -5.09 -14.35 -2.97
C GLN A 193 -4.79 -15.35 -1.83
N LEU A 194 -5.19 -15.04 -0.59
CA LEU A 194 -5.04 -15.94 0.55
C LEU A 194 -5.86 -17.24 0.41
N HIS A 195 -7.01 -17.19 -0.25
CA HIS A 195 -7.84 -18.36 -0.51
C HIS A 195 -7.23 -19.27 -1.58
N ASP A 196 -6.71 -18.71 -2.67
CA ASP A 196 -6.11 -19.47 -3.76
C ASP A 196 -4.74 -20.05 -3.35
N VAL A 197 -3.88 -19.26 -2.68
CA VAL A 197 -2.63 -19.75 -2.09
C VAL A 197 -2.89 -20.90 -1.08
N ARG A 198 -3.99 -20.87 -0.33
CA ARG A 198 -4.39 -21.99 0.55
C ARG A 198 -4.79 -23.25 -0.23
N LYS A 199 -5.44 -23.12 -1.40
CA LYS A 199 -5.74 -24.27 -2.28
C LYS A 199 -4.47 -24.84 -2.89
N GLU A 200 -3.57 -23.97 -3.36
CA GLU A 200 -2.30 -24.39 -3.93
C GLU A 200 -1.50 -25.20 -2.91
N PHE A 201 -1.30 -24.67 -1.70
CA PHE A 201 -0.66 -25.39 -0.60
C PHE A 201 -1.39 -26.69 -0.22
N SER A 202 -2.73 -26.75 -0.21
CA SER A 202 -3.41 -28.02 0.09
C SER A 202 -3.15 -29.07 -0.99
N THR A 203 -3.18 -28.71 -2.28
CA THR A 203 -2.82 -29.66 -3.35
C THR A 203 -1.35 -30.04 -3.34
N GLU A 204 -0.44 -29.18 -2.88
CA GLU A 204 0.97 -29.52 -2.71
C GLU A 204 1.19 -30.48 -1.54
N LEU A 205 0.53 -30.26 -0.41
CA LEU A 205 0.53 -31.20 0.71
C LEU A 205 -0.03 -32.57 0.30
N GLU A 206 -1.13 -32.61 -0.46
CA GLU A 206 -1.68 -33.86 -1.02
C GLU A 206 -0.69 -34.59 -1.94
N LYS A 207 -0.04 -33.87 -2.87
CA LYS A 207 1.01 -34.42 -3.75
C LYS A 207 2.20 -34.97 -2.93
N LEU A 208 2.64 -34.26 -1.90
CA LEU A 208 3.73 -34.67 -1.01
C LEU A 208 3.34 -35.90 -0.16
N HIS A 209 2.12 -35.94 0.37
CA HIS A 209 1.60 -37.10 1.10
C HIS A 209 1.53 -38.34 0.20
N HIS A 210 1.02 -38.22 -1.03
CA HIS A 210 1.01 -39.34 -1.98
C HIS A 210 2.41 -39.78 -2.40
N ALA A 211 3.35 -38.84 -2.62
CA ALA A 211 4.74 -39.16 -2.92
C ALA A 211 5.43 -39.89 -1.75
N ALA A 212 5.20 -39.45 -0.51
CA ALA A 212 5.72 -40.09 0.70
C ALA A 212 5.12 -41.51 0.88
N GLN A 213 3.80 -41.66 0.71
CA GLN A 213 3.11 -42.95 0.79
C GLN A 213 3.59 -43.94 -0.29
N LEU A 214 3.86 -43.45 -1.51
CA LEU A 214 4.43 -44.25 -2.60
C LEU A 214 5.89 -44.64 -2.32
N SER A 215 6.67 -43.78 -1.67
CA SER A 215 8.03 -44.10 -1.21
C SER A 215 8.02 -45.13 -0.08
N GLU A 216 7.11 -45.00 0.88
CA GLU A 216 6.97 -45.94 2.02
C GLU A 216 6.52 -47.34 1.55
N THR A 217 5.53 -47.41 0.64
CA THR A 217 5.09 -48.70 0.06
C THR A 217 6.18 -49.37 -0.75
N ARG A 218 6.91 -48.62 -1.59
CA ARG A 218 8.12 -49.13 -2.28
C ARG A 218 9.17 -49.65 -1.30
N SER A 219 9.44 -48.90 -0.24
CA SER A 219 10.43 -49.27 0.80
C SER A 219 10.04 -50.57 1.51
N ARG A 220 8.79 -50.68 1.96
CA ARG A 220 8.21 -51.92 2.54
C ARG A 220 8.27 -53.10 1.57
N ASP A 221 8.05 -52.88 0.27
CA ASP A 221 8.13 -53.95 -0.72
C ASP A 221 9.57 -54.35 -1.06
N THR A 222 10.55 -53.44 -0.98
CA THR A 222 11.97 -53.82 -1.01
C THR A 222 12.40 -54.55 0.26
N GLU A 223 11.92 -54.15 1.43
CA GLU A 223 12.19 -54.81 2.72
C GLU A 223 11.69 -56.27 2.72
N LYS A 224 10.45 -56.50 2.25
CA LYS A 224 9.90 -57.86 2.06
C LYS A 224 10.76 -58.72 1.13
N ARG A 225 11.24 -58.16 0.02
CA ARG A 225 12.11 -58.88 -0.94
C ARG A 225 13.45 -59.23 -0.28
N LEU A 226 14.09 -58.27 0.37
CA LEU A 226 15.35 -58.49 1.10
C LEU A 226 15.18 -59.54 2.23
N MET A 227 14.05 -59.55 2.94
CA MET A 227 13.76 -60.60 3.92
C MET A 227 13.66 -61.99 3.28
N LEU A 228 12.93 -62.13 2.16
CA LEU A 228 12.82 -63.39 1.42
C LEU A 228 14.17 -63.85 0.84
N ASP A 229 15.01 -62.92 0.39
CA ASP A 229 16.35 -63.23 -0.12
C ASP A 229 17.33 -63.60 1.01
N VAL A 230 17.25 -62.95 2.17
CA VAL A 230 17.98 -63.36 3.39
C VAL A 230 17.56 -64.77 3.84
N ASP A 231 16.28 -65.13 3.78
CA ASP A 231 15.82 -66.48 4.12
C ASP A 231 16.19 -67.52 3.06
N ARG A 232 16.30 -67.14 1.77
CA ARG A 232 16.90 -67.98 0.72
C ARG A 232 18.38 -68.25 1.00
N GLU A 233 19.16 -67.22 1.33
CA GLU A 233 20.58 -67.35 1.68
C GLU A 233 20.79 -68.16 2.98
N ARG A 234 19.92 -68.02 3.98
CA ARG A 234 19.91 -68.89 5.17
C ARG A 234 19.65 -70.35 4.81
N LEU A 235 18.72 -70.63 3.90
CA LEU A 235 18.46 -72.00 3.44
C LEU A 235 19.59 -72.54 2.55
N ALA A 236 20.24 -71.70 1.74
CA ALA A 236 21.40 -72.07 0.93
C ALA A 236 22.63 -72.37 1.79
N THR A 237 22.94 -71.51 2.77
CA THR A 237 24.04 -71.73 3.71
C THR A 237 23.85 -72.96 4.59
N VAL A 238 22.63 -73.24 5.07
CA VAL A 238 22.33 -74.49 5.80
C VAL A 238 22.45 -75.74 4.93
N LYS A 239 22.11 -75.66 3.62
CA LYS A 239 22.37 -76.77 2.68
C LYS A 239 23.87 -76.98 2.46
N ALA A 240 24.60 -75.91 2.14
CA ALA A 240 26.06 -75.96 1.94
C ALA A 240 26.79 -76.48 3.18
N GLN A 241 26.38 -76.09 4.39
CA GLN A 241 26.90 -76.65 5.64
C GLN A 241 26.69 -78.17 5.71
N ARG A 242 25.47 -78.65 5.50
CA ARG A 242 25.16 -80.10 5.47
C ARG A 242 25.93 -80.85 4.40
N GLU A 243 26.13 -80.26 3.23
CA GLU A 243 26.95 -80.81 2.15
C GLU A 243 28.43 -80.89 2.56
N THR A 244 29.00 -79.84 3.17
CA THR A 244 30.37 -79.89 3.69
C THR A 244 30.55 -80.89 4.84
N ASP A 245 29.55 -81.05 5.72
CA ASP A 245 29.60 -82.03 6.81
C ASP A 245 29.40 -83.47 6.31
N ALA A 246 28.58 -83.67 5.26
CA ALA A 246 28.48 -84.95 4.57
C ALA A 246 29.80 -85.32 3.85
N VAL A 247 30.44 -84.36 3.18
CA VAL A 247 31.77 -84.56 2.56
C VAL A 247 32.84 -84.83 3.63
N ARG A 248 32.82 -84.12 4.77
CA ARG A 248 33.71 -84.41 5.92
C ARG A 248 33.47 -85.80 6.50
N ALA A 249 32.22 -86.24 6.62
CA ALA A 249 31.89 -87.58 7.10
C ALA A 249 32.35 -88.66 6.11
N ALA A 250 32.11 -88.49 4.81
CA ALA A 250 32.58 -89.40 3.78
C ALA A 250 34.12 -89.44 3.70
N ALA A 251 34.79 -88.29 3.84
CA ALA A 251 36.25 -88.21 3.88
C ALA A 251 36.83 -88.94 5.11
N LYS A 252 36.19 -88.84 6.28
CA LYS A 252 36.58 -89.62 7.47
C LYS A 252 36.39 -91.12 7.29
N VAL A 253 35.26 -91.56 6.73
CA VAL A 253 35.04 -92.98 6.42
C VAL A 253 36.09 -93.49 5.43
N ALA A 254 36.41 -92.72 4.39
CA ALA A 254 37.48 -93.05 3.47
C ALA A 254 38.87 -93.05 4.14
N GLU A 255 39.15 -92.14 5.07
CA GLU A 255 40.38 -92.11 5.87
C GLU A 255 40.50 -93.34 6.78
N ASP A 256 39.42 -93.71 7.48
CA ASP A 256 39.34 -94.94 8.29
C ASP A 256 39.51 -96.20 7.42
N GLU A 257 38.93 -96.24 6.21
CA GLU A 257 39.12 -97.31 5.24
C GLU A 257 40.56 -97.38 4.71
N GLN A 258 41.20 -96.24 4.39
CA GLN A 258 42.62 -96.21 4.01
C GLN A 258 43.53 -96.64 5.16
N LEU A 259 43.23 -96.22 6.40
CA LEU A 259 43.97 -96.64 7.59
C LEU A 259 43.77 -98.13 7.90
N ALA A 260 42.59 -98.71 7.62
CA ALA A 260 42.34 -100.14 7.72
C ALA A 260 43.10 -100.92 6.62
N ALA A 261 43.08 -100.43 5.37
CA ALA A 261 43.81 -101.02 4.25
C ALA A 261 45.34 -100.97 4.47
N LEU A 262 45.86 -99.86 5.01
CA LEU A 262 47.27 -99.72 5.39
C LEU A 262 47.64 -100.74 6.49
N LYS A 263 46.84 -100.87 7.56
CA LYS A 263 47.06 -101.89 8.60
C LYS A 263 47.01 -103.32 8.05
N GLN A 264 46.13 -103.60 7.08
CA GLN A 264 46.06 -104.90 6.40
C GLN A 264 47.31 -105.14 5.54
N LEU A 265 47.81 -104.12 4.84
CA LEU A 265 49.05 -104.19 4.07
C LEU A 265 50.28 -104.35 4.97
N GLU A 266 50.33 -103.67 6.12
CA GLU A 266 51.35 -103.87 7.15
C GLU A 266 51.33 -105.30 7.70
N GLN A 267 50.15 -105.88 7.95
CA GLN A 267 50.01 -107.28 8.36
C GLN A 267 50.49 -108.24 7.25
N GLN A 268 50.16 -107.99 5.99
CA GLN A 268 50.64 -108.77 4.84
C GLN A 268 52.17 -108.67 4.68
N LEU A 269 52.74 -107.48 4.89
CA LEU A 269 54.18 -107.26 4.90
C LEU A 269 54.85 -108.03 6.04
N GLN A 270 54.30 -107.98 7.25
CA GLN A 270 54.78 -108.73 8.41
C GLN A 270 54.68 -110.26 8.20
N SER A 271 53.60 -110.77 7.60
CA SER A 271 53.50 -112.19 7.27
C SER A 271 54.50 -112.60 6.20
N SER A 272 54.70 -111.77 5.17
CA SER A 272 55.69 -112.04 4.11
C SER A 272 57.13 -111.96 4.64
N GLN A 273 57.44 -111.03 5.54
CA GLN A 273 58.72 -110.97 6.26
C GLN A 273 58.92 -112.20 7.14
N HIS A 274 57.88 -112.69 7.82
CA HIS A 274 57.94 -113.92 8.62
C HIS A 274 58.09 -115.18 7.76
N GLU A 275 57.52 -115.22 6.55
CA GLU A 275 57.76 -116.28 5.57
C GLU A 275 59.16 -116.22 4.97
N ASN A 276 59.68 -115.04 4.63
CA ASN A 276 61.09 -114.88 4.25
C ASN A 276 62.02 -115.33 5.39
N GLY A 277 61.75 -114.97 6.65
CA GLY A 277 62.52 -115.46 7.81
C GLY A 277 62.47 -116.99 7.97
N LYS A 278 61.37 -117.65 7.59
CA LYS A 278 61.30 -119.13 7.51
C LYS A 278 62.13 -119.69 6.36
N LEU A 279 62.11 -119.04 5.19
CA LEU A 279 62.90 -119.44 4.02
C LEU A 279 64.40 -119.21 4.24
N GLU A 280 64.79 -118.12 4.88
CA GLU A 280 66.16 -117.84 5.34
C GLU A 280 66.60 -118.87 6.39
N GLY A 281 65.74 -119.20 7.37
CA GLY A 281 66.01 -120.28 8.33
C GLY A 281 66.15 -121.65 7.67
N ALA A 282 65.34 -121.95 6.64
CA ALA A 282 65.47 -123.17 5.85
C ALA A 282 66.75 -123.18 5.00
N LEU A 283 67.15 -122.05 4.42
CA LEU A 283 68.42 -121.88 3.71
C LEU A 283 69.62 -122.01 4.65
N GLN A 284 69.56 -121.46 5.86
CA GLN A 284 70.60 -121.66 6.89
C GLN A 284 70.69 -123.13 7.31
N ALA A 285 69.57 -123.80 7.54
CA ALA A 285 69.55 -125.24 7.85
C ALA A 285 70.09 -126.10 6.68
N LEU A 286 69.81 -125.71 5.44
CA LEU A 286 70.32 -126.40 4.25
C LEU A 286 71.82 -126.15 4.04
N ASN A 287 72.30 -124.92 4.26
CA ASN A 287 73.73 -124.57 4.26
C ASN A 287 74.49 -125.31 5.36
N LEU A 288 73.96 -125.38 6.59
CA LEU A 288 74.56 -126.15 7.69
C LEU A 288 74.63 -127.65 7.37
N ASN A 289 73.62 -128.22 6.69
CA ASN A 289 73.69 -129.59 6.18
C ASN A 289 74.70 -129.75 5.02
N LEU A 290 74.87 -128.72 4.20
CA LEU A 290 75.90 -128.68 3.15
C LEU A 290 77.30 -128.68 3.78
N GLU A 291 77.59 -127.77 4.72
CA GLU A 291 78.83 -127.74 5.50
C GLU A 291 79.10 -129.07 6.22
N ARG A 292 78.05 -129.70 6.75
CA ARG A 292 78.14 -131.02 7.40
C ARG A 292 78.56 -132.11 6.41
N SER A 293 77.88 -132.22 5.26
CA SER A 293 78.26 -133.19 4.22
C SER A 293 79.64 -132.90 3.60
N ASP A 294 80.04 -131.64 3.51
CA ASP A 294 81.37 -131.21 3.07
C ASP A 294 82.45 -131.55 4.12
N SER A 295 82.12 -131.53 5.41
CA SER A 295 82.99 -132.03 6.50
C SER A 295 83.12 -133.56 6.49
N GLU A 296 82.04 -134.29 6.18
CA GLU A 296 82.03 -135.76 6.04
C GLU A 296 82.85 -136.20 4.81
N LEU A 297 82.74 -135.47 3.68
CA LEU A 297 83.61 -135.66 2.51
C LEU A 297 85.09 -135.42 2.86
N LYS A 298 85.42 -134.35 3.60
CA LYS A 298 86.80 -134.08 4.05
C LYS A 298 87.35 -135.19 4.95
N ALA A 299 86.53 -135.75 5.84
CA ALA A 299 86.91 -136.89 6.67
C ALA A 299 87.17 -138.16 5.83
N LEU A 300 86.32 -138.45 4.84
CA LEU A 300 86.51 -139.58 3.91
C LEU A 300 87.79 -139.42 3.06
N TYR A 301 88.08 -138.21 2.57
CA TYR A 301 89.35 -137.93 1.88
C TYR A 301 90.58 -138.14 2.78
N GLN A 302 90.51 -137.78 4.07
CA GLN A 302 91.60 -138.05 5.03
C GLN A 302 91.79 -139.54 5.31
N GLN A 303 90.71 -140.32 5.43
CA GLN A 303 90.78 -141.78 5.59
C GLN A 303 91.41 -142.46 4.36
N ILE A 304 91.05 -142.01 3.15
CA ILE A 304 91.67 -142.48 1.89
C ILE A 304 93.16 -142.11 1.83
N ALA A 305 93.55 -140.92 2.30
CA ALA A 305 94.95 -140.52 2.35
C ALA A 305 95.78 -141.39 3.34
N GLN A 306 95.21 -141.71 4.50
CA GLN A 306 95.86 -142.56 5.52
C GLN A 306 96.05 -143.99 5.01
N ALA A 307 95.02 -144.62 4.44
CA ALA A 307 95.11 -145.97 3.89
C ALA A 307 96.16 -146.10 2.76
N ASN A 308 96.35 -145.05 1.95
CA ASN A 308 97.40 -145.05 0.93
C ASN A 308 98.82 -144.92 1.50
N ALA A 309 99.01 -144.25 2.65
CA ALA A 309 100.33 -144.13 3.30
C ALA A 309 100.82 -145.48 3.84
N GLU A 310 99.93 -146.28 4.45
CA GLU A 310 100.26 -147.61 4.97
C GLU A 310 100.69 -148.58 3.86
N ILE A 311 100.07 -148.49 2.68
CA ILE A 311 100.41 -149.29 1.48
C ILE A 311 101.82 -148.97 0.94
N VAL A 312 102.33 -147.75 1.16
CA VAL A 312 103.69 -147.37 0.76
C VAL A 312 104.73 -147.90 1.76
N MET A 313 104.50 -147.71 3.07
CA MET A 313 105.43 -148.16 4.12
C MET A 313 105.67 -149.68 4.09
N LEU A 314 104.64 -150.47 3.75
CA LEU A 314 104.76 -151.93 3.63
C LEU A 314 105.51 -152.41 2.37
N ARG A 315 105.89 -151.53 1.44
CA ARG A 315 106.60 -151.91 0.20
C ARG A 315 108.12 -151.81 0.29
N GLU A 316 108.68 -151.01 1.19
CA GLU A 316 110.13 -150.78 1.25
C GLU A 316 110.88 -151.81 2.10
N GLN A 317 110.19 -152.58 2.96
CA GLN A 317 110.84 -153.54 3.88
C GLN A 317 110.96 -154.98 3.34
N HIS A 318 110.47 -155.28 2.13
CA HIS A 318 110.44 -156.64 1.55
C HIS A 318 111.44 -156.88 0.41
N ALA A 319 112.59 -156.20 0.44
CA ALA A 319 113.63 -156.29 -0.62
C ALA A 319 114.72 -157.37 -0.39
N SER A 320 114.62 -158.20 0.66
CA SER A 320 115.59 -159.28 0.93
C SER A 320 114.92 -160.60 1.35
N SER A 321 115.45 -161.72 0.83
CA SER A 321 115.07 -163.12 1.11
C SER A 321 113.66 -163.63 0.71
N GLY A 322 113.53 -164.06 -0.56
CA GLY A 322 112.68 -165.19 -0.99
C GLY A 322 111.15 -165.03 -0.97
N VAL A 323 110.35 -166.01 -1.42
CA VAL A 323 110.61 -167.21 -2.25
C VAL A 323 109.26 -167.70 -2.84
N GLN A 324 109.26 -168.30 -4.05
CA GLN A 324 108.09 -168.86 -4.79
C GLN A 324 107.00 -167.83 -5.22
N LYS A 325 106.37 -167.87 -6.40
CA LYS A 325 105.89 -168.90 -7.37
C LYS A 325 104.50 -169.50 -7.05
N THR A 326 103.64 -169.51 -8.08
CA THR A 326 102.35 -170.25 -8.22
C THR A 326 101.14 -169.81 -7.36
N ALA A 327 99.86 -169.96 -7.77
CA ALA A 327 99.27 -170.14 -9.10
C ALA A 327 97.72 -170.00 -9.10
N LYS A 328 97.14 -169.76 -10.30
CA LYS A 328 95.83 -170.24 -10.81
C LYS A 328 94.61 -170.36 -9.85
N ARG A 329 93.58 -169.52 -10.06
CA ARG A 329 92.23 -169.84 -10.63
C ARG A 329 91.40 -168.54 -10.70
N LYS A 330 90.56 -168.20 -11.70
CA LYS A 330 89.62 -168.91 -12.61
C LYS A 330 88.20 -169.09 -11.99
N GLY A 331 87.28 -168.22 -12.39
CA GLY A 331 85.81 -168.24 -12.13
C GLY A 331 85.22 -166.84 -12.47
N MET A 332 84.30 -166.59 -13.42
CA MET A 332 83.03 -167.24 -13.85
C MET A 332 81.86 -166.88 -12.90
N LYS A 333 80.66 -166.41 -13.29
CA LYS A 333 79.98 -165.92 -14.54
C LYS A 333 78.55 -165.46 -14.13
N VAL A 334 77.57 -165.35 -15.05
CA VAL A 334 76.09 -165.27 -14.82
C VAL A 334 75.62 -163.83 -14.43
N LEU A 335 74.80 -163.10 -15.22
CA LEU A 335 73.35 -163.23 -15.58
C LEU A 335 72.43 -162.96 -14.35
N GLU A 336 71.21 -162.40 -14.40
CA GLU A 336 70.31 -161.94 -15.49
C GLU A 336 69.17 -161.02 -14.95
N GLY A 337 68.30 -160.48 -15.82
CA GLY A 337 66.98 -159.90 -15.47
C GLY A 337 66.94 -158.37 -15.24
N ARG A 338 66.02 -157.50 -15.74
CA ARG A 338 64.72 -157.52 -16.50
C ARG A 338 63.46 -157.19 -15.65
N ALA A 339 62.61 -156.27 -16.16
CA ALA A 339 61.26 -155.87 -15.67
C ALA A 339 61.25 -154.96 -14.38
N ARG A 340 60.27 -154.10 -14.02
CA ARG A 340 58.94 -153.59 -14.53
C ARG A 340 58.47 -152.41 -13.59
N ARG A 341 57.49 -151.50 -13.82
CA ARG A 341 56.63 -151.09 -14.98
C ARG A 341 55.87 -149.72 -14.78
N THR A 342 56.29 -148.61 -15.42
CA THR A 342 55.40 -147.54 -15.99
C THR A 342 54.59 -146.60 -15.01
N PRO A 343 53.56 -145.79 -15.42
CA PRO A 343 53.74 -144.34 -15.73
C PRO A 343 52.56 -143.40 -15.30
N THR A 344 52.26 -142.38 -16.12
CA THR A 344 51.18 -141.34 -16.12
C THR A 344 51.49 -140.06 -15.33
N ALA A 345 51.24 -138.83 -15.78
CA ALA A 345 50.68 -138.27 -17.03
C ALA A 345 49.16 -138.38 -17.28
N LYS A 346 48.44 -137.35 -16.81
CA LYS A 346 47.26 -136.73 -17.45
C LYS A 346 47.08 -135.30 -16.90
N PRO A 347 46.43 -134.37 -17.64
CA PRO A 347 45.71 -133.25 -17.03
C PRO A 347 44.35 -133.72 -16.46
#